data_AF-A0A455UHZ4-F1
#
_entry.id   AF-A0A455UHZ4-F1
#
_cell.length_a   1.000
_cell.length_b   1.000
_cell.length_c   1.000
_cell.angle_alpha   90.00
_cell.angle_beta   90.00
_cell.angle_gamma   90.00
#
_symmetry.space_group_name_H-M   'P 1'
#
loop_
_entity.id
_entity.type
_entity.pdbx_description
1 polymer ?
#
loop_
_entity_poly.entity_id
_entity_poly.type
_entity_poly.pdbx_seq_one_letter_code
_entity_poly.pdbx_strand_id
1 'polypeptide(L)'
;MSKTAKQQNTAAETEAEISLLDQVMAQTRMAPADEGYDVAKQGVAAFIAELLNGDDAAPKVNKSLVDNMIVELDRKISHQVDEVLHETNFQQLESAWRGLKLLVDRTDFRENIKLDVLHATKQELLEDFEFAPEISQSGLYHHVYNAGYGQFGGEPVAGIIGHYDFSPLYP
;
A
#
# COMPACT_ATOMS: atom_id res chain seq x y z
N MET A 1 -41.67 -11.21 -57.01
CA MET A 1 -41.68 -11.07 -55.53
C MET A 1 -40.83 -12.18 -54.94
N SER A 2 -39.73 -11.80 -54.27
CA SER A 2 -38.89 -12.61 -53.37
C SER A 2 -38.06 -13.76 -53.96
N LYS A 3 -36.78 -13.97 -53.64
CA LYS A 3 -35.82 -13.27 -52.78
C LYS A 3 -34.41 -13.76 -53.17
N THR A 4 -33.51 -12.79 -53.22
CA THR A 4 -32.05 -12.86 -53.30
C THR A 4 -31.41 -13.75 -52.22
N ALA A 5 -30.37 -14.51 -52.57
CA ALA A 5 -29.19 -14.74 -51.71
C ALA A 5 -28.08 -15.49 -52.49
N LYS A 6 -27.29 -14.76 -53.27
CA LYS A 6 -25.93 -15.20 -53.65
C LYS A 6 -25.03 -14.90 -52.44
N GLN A 7 -24.61 -15.93 -51.72
CA GLN A 7 -23.52 -15.83 -50.75
C GLN A 7 -22.19 -15.90 -51.53
N GLN A 8 -21.63 -14.72 -51.83
CA GLN A 8 -20.21 -14.58 -52.11
C GLN A 8 -19.50 -14.46 -50.77
N ASN A 9 -18.74 -15.49 -50.40
CA ASN A 9 -17.85 -15.44 -49.26
C ASN A 9 -16.49 -14.95 -49.77
N THR A 10 -16.26 -13.64 -49.64
CA THR A 10 -14.97 -13.00 -49.90
C THR A 10 -14.05 -13.34 -48.73
N ALA A 11 -13.06 -14.20 -48.97
CA ALA A 11 -11.93 -14.37 -48.05
C ALA A 11 -11.14 -13.05 -48.03
N ALA A 12 -11.28 -12.29 -46.95
CA ALA A 12 -10.41 -11.18 -46.65
C ALA A 12 -9.09 -11.76 -46.12
N GLU A 13 -8.08 -11.79 -46.99
CA GLU A 13 -6.68 -11.88 -46.58
C GLU A 13 -6.39 -10.69 -45.66
N THR A 14 -6.24 -10.99 -44.36
CA THR A 14 -5.71 -10.04 -43.39
C THR A 14 -4.24 -10.42 -43.23
N GLU A 15 -3.39 -9.94 -44.12
CA GLU A 15 -1.96 -9.87 -43.85
C GLU A 15 -1.78 -8.87 -42.69
N ALA A 16 -1.79 -9.39 -41.47
CA ALA A 16 -1.32 -8.66 -40.32
C ALA A 16 0.17 -8.41 -40.53
N GLU A 17 0.53 -7.18 -40.89
CA GLU A 17 1.92 -6.73 -40.88
C GLU A 17 2.53 -7.15 -39.53
N ILE A 18 3.47 -8.11 -39.60
CA ILE A 18 4.16 -8.62 -38.41
C ILE A 18 4.84 -7.44 -37.76
N SER A 19 4.37 -7.03 -36.58
CA SER A 19 4.91 -5.88 -35.85
C SER A 19 6.41 -6.06 -35.70
N LEU A 20 7.19 -4.98 -35.90
CA LEU A 20 8.64 -4.99 -35.68
C LEU A 20 9.00 -5.53 -34.28
N LEU A 21 8.12 -5.30 -33.30
CA LEU A 21 8.24 -5.84 -31.96
C LEU A 21 8.11 -7.37 -31.93
N ASP A 22 7.19 -7.95 -32.70
CA ASP A 22 7.04 -9.40 -32.84
C ASP A 22 8.22 -10.03 -33.61
N GLN A 23 8.83 -9.31 -34.56
CA GLN A 23 10.05 -9.76 -35.22
C GLN A 23 11.27 -9.77 -34.29
N VAL A 24 11.38 -8.80 -33.38
CA VAL A 24 12.44 -8.76 -32.36
C VAL A 24 12.21 -9.86 -31.33
N MET A 25 10.97 -10.07 -30.89
CA MET A 25 10.63 -11.18 -29.98
C MET A 25 10.91 -12.55 -30.61
N ALA A 26 10.75 -12.71 -31.92
CA ALA A 26 11.09 -13.96 -32.63
C ALA A 26 12.60 -14.29 -32.63
N GLN A 27 13.48 -13.33 -32.36
CA GLN A 27 14.93 -13.55 -32.16
C GLN A 27 15.28 -13.97 -30.73
N THR A 28 14.31 -13.88 -29.80
CA THR A 28 14.47 -14.34 -28.42
C THR A 28 14.20 -15.84 -28.33
N ARG A 29 14.65 -16.49 -27.26
CA ARG A 29 14.37 -17.92 -27.01
C ARG A 29 12.97 -18.20 -26.45
N MET A 30 12.06 -17.22 -26.49
CA MET A 30 10.70 -17.34 -25.96
C MET A 30 9.70 -17.52 -27.10
N ALA A 31 8.87 -18.56 -27.00
CA ALA A 31 7.75 -18.76 -27.90
C ALA A 31 6.54 -17.92 -27.45
N PRO A 32 5.65 -17.50 -28.38
CA PRO A 32 4.41 -16.80 -28.04
C PRO A 32 3.47 -17.58 -27.10
N ALA A 33 3.67 -18.89 -26.98
CA ALA A 33 2.89 -19.77 -26.11
C ALA A 33 3.51 -19.94 -24.71
N ASP A 34 4.71 -19.38 -24.46
CA ASP A 34 5.38 -19.49 -23.17
C ASP A 34 4.76 -18.54 -22.14
N GLU A 35 4.62 -19.01 -20.89
CA GLU A 35 4.21 -18.15 -19.78
C GLU A 35 5.21 -16.99 -19.62
N GLY A 36 4.70 -15.75 -19.68
CA GLY A 36 5.51 -14.54 -19.56
C GLY A 36 5.96 -13.92 -20.89
N TYR A 37 5.59 -14.48 -22.05
CA TYR A 37 5.83 -13.84 -23.35
C TYR A 37 5.28 -12.42 -23.40
N ASP A 38 4.05 -12.21 -22.89
CA ASP A 38 3.42 -10.88 -22.86
C ASP A 38 4.17 -9.90 -21.95
N VAL A 39 4.67 -10.38 -20.80
CA VAL A 39 5.45 -9.57 -19.85
C VAL A 39 6.80 -9.19 -20.48
N ALA A 40 7.45 -10.11 -21.16
CA ALA A 40 8.69 -9.86 -21.87
C ALA A 40 8.49 -8.87 -23.03
N LYS A 41 7.40 -9.03 -23.81
CA LYS A 41 7.02 -8.12 -24.89
C LYS A 41 6.79 -6.69 -24.36
N GLN A 42 6.09 -6.54 -23.24
CA GLN A 42 5.92 -5.25 -22.57
C GLN A 42 7.25 -4.66 -22.07
N GLY A 43 8.12 -5.47 -21.47
CA GLY A 43 9.43 -5.05 -21.01
C GLY A 43 10.34 -4.55 -22.14
N VAL A 44 10.38 -5.28 -23.27
CA VAL A 44 11.13 -4.87 -24.47
C VAL A 44 10.56 -3.60 -25.08
N ALA A 45 9.22 -3.47 -25.14
CA ALA A 45 8.57 -2.26 -25.63
C ALA A 45 8.90 -1.03 -24.76
N ALA A 46 8.83 -1.15 -23.44
CA ALA A 46 9.18 -0.08 -22.50
C ALA A 46 10.66 0.30 -22.59
N PHE A 47 11.55 -0.69 -22.75
CA PHE A 47 12.97 -0.46 -22.92
C PHE A 47 13.30 0.29 -24.21
N ILE A 48 12.69 -0.10 -25.34
CA ILE A 48 12.87 0.60 -26.63
C ILE A 48 12.33 2.03 -26.54
N ALA A 49 11.17 2.24 -25.90
CA ALA A 49 10.61 3.57 -25.71
C ALA A 49 11.57 4.49 -24.93
N GLU A 50 12.20 3.98 -23.89
CA GLU A 50 13.17 4.75 -23.09
C GLU A 50 14.48 5.02 -23.86
N LEU A 51 14.95 4.05 -24.66
CA LEU A 51 16.10 4.27 -25.55
C LEU A 51 15.85 5.36 -26.59
N LEU A 52 14.62 5.45 -27.11
CA LEU A 52 14.22 6.47 -28.09
C LEU A 52 14.07 7.87 -27.45
N ASN A 53 13.80 7.94 -26.15
CA ASN A 53 13.74 9.20 -25.39
C ASN A 53 15.13 9.72 -25.02
N GLY A 54 16.18 8.90 -25.14
CA GLY A 54 17.57 9.30 -24.88
C GLY A 54 18.18 10.11 -26.03
N ASP A 55 19.11 11.01 -25.70
CA ASP A 55 19.79 11.91 -26.66
C ASP A 55 20.88 11.21 -27.50
N ASP A 56 21.15 9.91 -27.25
CA ASP A 56 22.17 9.16 -27.99
C ASP A 56 21.61 8.64 -29.32
N ALA A 57 22.24 9.06 -30.43
CA ALA A 57 21.81 8.68 -31.78
C ALA A 57 22.02 7.18 -32.12
N ALA A 58 22.78 6.44 -31.31
CA ALA A 58 23.01 4.99 -31.47
C ALA A 58 23.60 4.35 -30.18
N PRO A 59 22.82 4.20 -29.09
CA PRO A 59 23.30 3.58 -27.87
C PRO A 59 23.61 2.10 -28.11
N LYS A 60 24.84 1.68 -27.82
CA LYS A 60 25.17 0.24 -27.76
C LYS A 60 24.45 -0.34 -26.54
N VAL A 61 23.43 -1.15 -26.79
CA VAL A 61 22.69 -1.88 -25.76
C VAL A 61 23.64 -2.88 -25.10
N ASN A 62 24.12 -2.52 -23.91
CA ASN A 62 24.96 -3.35 -23.08
C ASN A 62 24.26 -3.60 -21.74
N LYS A 63 24.63 -4.69 -21.06
CA LYS A 63 24.09 -5.01 -19.73
C LYS A 63 24.21 -3.82 -18.75
N SER A 64 25.33 -3.11 -18.79
CA SER A 64 25.57 -1.94 -17.93
C SER A 64 24.58 -0.79 -18.16
N LEU A 65 24.04 -0.63 -19.37
CA LEU A 65 23.02 0.39 -19.65
C LEU A 65 21.70 0.01 -18.97
N VAL A 66 21.32 -1.26 -19.02
CA VAL A 66 20.14 -1.78 -18.31
C VAL A 66 20.30 -1.62 -16.80
N ASP A 67 21.47 -1.98 -16.27
CA ASP A 67 21.76 -1.83 -14.84
C ASP A 67 21.65 -0.35 -14.39
N ASN A 68 22.16 0.59 -15.19
CA ASN A 68 22.03 2.03 -14.92
C ASN A 68 20.57 2.50 -14.95
N MET A 69 19.77 2.01 -15.90
CA MET A 69 18.34 2.33 -15.97
C MET A 69 17.57 1.80 -14.75
N ILE A 70 17.93 0.62 -14.25
CA ILE A 70 17.36 0.07 -13.00
C ILE A 70 17.72 0.96 -11.81
N VAL A 71 18.98 1.40 -11.71
CA VAL A 71 19.41 2.30 -10.63
C VAL A 71 18.64 3.63 -10.65
N GLU A 72 18.43 4.21 -11.84
CA GLU A 72 17.63 5.43 -11.96
C GLU A 72 16.15 5.21 -11.62
N LEU A 73 15.59 4.05 -11.97
CA LEU A 73 14.23 3.68 -11.58
C LEU A 73 14.11 3.48 -10.07
N ASP A 74 15.03 2.74 -9.46
CA ASP A 74 15.08 2.51 -8.02
C ASP A 74 15.22 3.84 -7.27
N ARG A 75 16.02 4.77 -7.80
CA ARG A 75 16.14 6.12 -7.23
C ARG A 75 14.82 6.88 -7.26
N LYS A 76 14.08 6.84 -8.37
CA LYS A 76 12.77 7.49 -8.50
C LYS A 76 11.74 6.86 -7.57
N ILE A 77 11.69 5.52 -7.51
CA ILE A 77 10.77 4.79 -6.64
C ILE A 77 11.11 5.07 -5.18
N SER A 78 12.38 4.98 -4.79
CA SER A 78 12.83 5.23 -3.43
C SER A 78 12.48 6.65 -3.00
N HIS A 79 12.72 7.66 -3.85
CA HIS A 79 12.34 9.04 -3.56
C HIS A 79 10.84 9.17 -3.32
N GLN A 80 10.01 8.54 -4.17
CA GLN A 80 8.56 8.62 -4.03
C GLN A 80 8.06 7.91 -2.75
N VAL A 81 8.64 6.76 -2.44
CA VAL A 81 8.33 6.00 -1.23
C VAL A 81 8.78 6.78 0.01
N ASP A 82 9.96 7.40 -0.02
CA ASP A 82 10.45 8.24 1.06
C ASP A 82 9.50 9.41 1.32
N GLU A 83 9.02 10.09 0.28
CA GLU A 83 8.02 11.16 0.46
C GLU A 83 6.74 10.67 1.15
N VAL A 84 6.26 9.48 0.78
CA VAL A 84 5.04 8.90 1.37
C VAL A 84 5.27 8.47 2.82
N LEU A 85 6.40 7.81 3.10
CA LEU A 85 6.73 7.29 4.44
C LEU A 85 7.14 8.39 5.43
N HIS A 86 7.69 9.51 4.93
CA HIS A 86 8.09 10.64 5.76
C HIS A 86 7.01 11.72 5.90
N GLU A 87 5.81 11.46 5.40
CA GLU A 87 4.65 12.31 5.65
C GLU A 87 4.26 12.24 7.13
N THR A 88 4.06 13.41 7.75
CA THR A 88 3.91 13.53 9.21
C THR A 88 2.70 12.76 9.76
N ASN A 89 1.56 12.76 9.06
CA ASN A 89 0.37 12.05 9.50
C ASN A 89 0.57 10.53 9.40
N PHE A 90 1.24 10.06 8.34
CA PHE A 90 1.60 8.66 8.19
C PHE A 90 2.55 8.20 9.29
N GLN A 91 3.60 8.98 9.60
CA GLN A 91 4.54 8.65 10.66
C GLN A 91 3.88 8.60 12.05
N GLN A 92 2.98 9.54 12.34
CA GLN A 92 2.22 9.52 13.59
C GLN A 92 1.39 8.23 13.71
N LEU A 93 0.63 7.89 12.67
CA LEU A 93 -0.15 6.66 12.64
C LEU A 93 0.73 5.40 12.74
N GLU A 94 1.82 5.35 11.98
CA GLU A 94 2.76 4.24 11.96
C GLU A 94 3.41 4.06 13.34
N SER A 95 3.84 5.14 13.99
CA SER A 95 4.45 5.10 15.32
C SER A 95 3.49 4.55 16.37
N ALA A 96 2.21 4.93 16.33
CA ALA A 96 1.18 4.43 17.23
C ALA A 96 0.97 2.92 17.06
N TRP A 97 0.81 2.45 15.82
CA TRP A 97 0.58 1.04 15.52
C TRP A 97 1.81 0.17 15.75
N ARG A 98 3.02 0.64 15.40
CA ARG A 98 4.27 -0.07 15.70
C ARG A 98 4.53 -0.14 17.20
N GLY A 99 4.22 0.93 17.94
CA GLY A 99 4.27 0.94 19.40
C GLY A 99 3.33 -0.10 20.02
N LEU A 100 2.08 -0.15 19.55
CA LEU A 100 1.11 -1.17 19.97
C LEU A 100 1.59 -2.58 19.61
N LYS A 101 2.13 -2.79 18.41
CA LYS A 101 2.67 -4.09 17.99
C LYS A 101 3.82 -4.53 18.89
N LEU A 102 4.72 -3.63 19.26
CA LEU A 102 5.81 -3.92 20.20
C LEU A 102 5.27 -4.33 21.57
N LEU A 103 4.25 -3.64 22.08
CA LEU A 103 3.62 -3.99 23.36
C LEU A 103 3.02 -5.39 23.31
N VAL A 104 2.25 -5.71 22.27
CA VAL A 104 1.66 -7.03 22.05
C VAL A 104 2.74 -8.10 21.95
N ASP A 105 3.80 -7.87 21.19
CA ASP A 105 4.88 -8.85 20.97
C ASP A 105 5.72 -9.14 22.22
N ARG A 106 5.79 -8.18 23.15
CA ARG A 106 6.53 -8.32 24.42
C ARG A 106 5.66 -8.82 25.57
N THR A 107 4.36 -8.97 25.37
CA THR A 107 3.42 -9.43 26.38
C THR A 107 3.19 -10.93 26.25
N ASP A 108 3.42 -11.69 27.32
CA ASP A 108 3.06 -13.12 27.36
C ASP A 108 1.59 -13.29 27.78
N PHE A 109 0.70 -13.42 26.78
CA PHE A 109 -0.74 -13.62 27.01
C PHE A 109 -1.08 -14.97 27.69
N ARG A 110 -0.11 -15.89 27.84
CA ARG A 110 -0.32 -17.16 28.57
C ARG A 110 -0.38 -16.94 30.07
N GLU A 111 0.22 -15.86 30.56
CA GLU A 111 0.23 -15.46 31.98
C GLU A 111 -1.04 -14.68 32.37
N ASN A 112 -2.17 -14.93 31.68
CA ASN A 112 -3.47 -14.32 31.94
C ASN A 112 -3.46 -12.78 31.88
N ILE A 113 -2.73 -12.22 30.92
CA ILE A 113 -2.71 -10.77 30.64
C ILE A 113 -3.71 -10.51 29.50
N LYS A 114 -4.49 -9.44 29.62
CA LYS A 114 -5.36 -8.93 28.56
C LYS A 114 -5.04 -7.47 28.25
N LEU A 115 -5.21 -7.10 26.99
CA LEU A 115 -5.03 -5.75 26.50
C LEU A 115 -6.29 -5.33 25.78
N ASP A 116 -6.90 -4.25 26.25
CA ASP A 116 -8.02 -3.59 25.59
C ASP A 116 -7.53 -2.35 24.86
N VAL A 117 -7.99 -2.15 23.63
CA VAL A 117 -7.59 -1.02 22.78
C VAL A 117 -8.81 -0.14 22.56
N LEU A 118 -8.69 1.13 22.94
CA LEU A 118 -9.69 2.17 22.70
C LEU A 118 -9.10 3.19 21.74
N HIS A 119 -9.78 3.43 20.62
CA HIS A 119 -9.44 4.51 19.71
C HIS A 119 -10.10 5.82 20.20
N ALA A 120 -9.29 6.77 20.62
CA ALA A 120 -9.72 8.11 20.99
C ALA A 120 -8.58 9.11 20.71
N THR A 121 -8.90 10.24 20.10
CA THR A 121 -7.93 11.33 19.96
C THR A 121 -7.80 12.10 21.28
N LYS A 122 -6.69 12.82 21.45
CA LYS A 122 -6.45 13.63 22.66
C LYS A 122 -7.54 14.71 22.84
N GLN A 123 -7.98 15.29 21.73
CA GLN A 123 -9.01 16.33 21.69
C GLN A 123 -10.38 15.75 22.05
N GLU A 124 -10.78 14.63 21.45
CA GLU A 124 -12.05 13.96 21.80
C GLU A 124 -12.10 13.59 23.29
N LEU A 125 -10.97 13.14 23.85
CA LEU A 125 -10.91 12.79 25.26
C LEU A 125 -11.05 14.03 26.17
N LEU A 126 -10.47 15.16 25.78
CA LEU A 126 -10.64 16.43 26.49
C LEU A 126 -12.10 16.90 26.42
N GLU A 127 -12.69 16.88 25.23
CA GLU A 127 -14.09 17.26 25.01
C GLU A 127 -15.05 16.36 25.79
N ASP A 128 -14.78 15.06 25.90
CA ASP A 128 -15.56 14.12 26.73
C ASP A 128 -15.56 14.54 28.21
N PHE A 129 -14.41 14.97 28.73
CA PHE A 129 -14.31 15.45 30.11
C PHE A 129 -14.93 16.82 30.33
N GLU A 130 -14.90 17.72 29.34
CA GLU A 130 -15.54 19.03 29.43
C GLU A 130 -17.07 18.97 29.31
N PHE A 131 -17.58 18.04 28.50
CA PHE A 131 -19.01 17.85 28.29
C PHE A 131 -19.68 17.14 29.47
N ALA A 132 -18.96 16.20 30.11
CA ALA A 132 -19.48 15.46 31.26
C ALA A 132 -19.61 16.37 32.51
N PRO A 133 -20.80 16.46 33.14
CA PRO A 133 -20.97 17.24 34.37
C PRO A 133 -20.08 16.78 35.54
N GLU A 134 -19.76 15.49 35.56
CA GLU A 134 -18.88 14.84 36.53
C GLU A 134 -18.04 13.78 35.81
N ILE A 135 -16.82 13.52 36.29
CA ILE A 135 -15.90 12.53 35.71
C ILE A 135 -16.56 11.13 35.64
N SER A 136 -17.38 10.76 36.62
CA SER A 136 -18.12 9.49 36.66
C SER A 136 -19.15 9.32 35.53
N GLN A 137 -19.47 10.40 34.82
CA GLN A 137 -20.42 10.43 33.71
C GLN A 137 -19.71 10.53 32.35
N SER A 138 -18.37 10.56 32.31
CA SER A 138 -17.62 10.61 31.06
C SER A 138 -17.60 9.25 30.34
N GLY A 139 -17.41 9.29 29.02
CA GLY A 139 -17.25 8.10 28.19
C GLY A 139 -16.06 7.24 28.62
N LEU A 140 -14.92 7.86 28.94
CA LEU A 140 -13.75 7.10 29.44
C LEU A 140 -14.07 6.36 30.74
N TYR A 141 -14.79 7.00 31.68
CA TYR A 141 -15.17 6.35 32.93
C TYR A 141 -16.07 5.13 32.68
N HIS A 142 -16.96 5.20 31.69
CA HIS A 142 -17.77 4.06 31.32
C HIS A 142 -16.94 2.86 30.84
N HIS A 143 -15.94 3.10 29.98
CA HIS A 143 -15.07 2.05 29.46
C HIS A 143 -14.12 1.46 30.51
N VAL A 144 -13.58 2.28 31.40
CA VAL A 144 -12.59 1.83 32.39
C VAL A 144 -13.25 1.25 33.64
N TYR A 145 -14.25 1.96 34.17
CA TYR A 145 -14.86 1.60 35.45
C TYR A 145 -16.09 0.73 35.26
N ASN A 146 -17.10 1.21 34.53
CA ASN A 146 -18.41 0.51 34.48
C ASN A 146 -18.33 -0.84 33.76
N ALA A 147 -17.59 -0.92 32.65
CA ALA A 147 -17.48 -2.15 31.87
C ALA A 147 -16.58 -3.22 32.52
N GLY A 148 -15.63 -2.81 33.36
CA GLY A 148 -14.72 -3.70 34.07
C GLY A 148 -15.09 -3.84 35.54
N TYR A 149 -14.55 -2.95 36.36
CA TYR A 149 -14.65 -3.00 37.82
C TYR A 149 -16.09 -2.92 38.36
N GLY A 150 -16.95 -2.11 37.74
CA GLY A 150 -18.33 -1.87 38.13
C GLY A 150 -19.29 -3.01 37.75
N GLN A 151 -18.84 -3.96 36.94
CA GLN A 151 -19.63 -5.09 36.50
C GLN A 151 -19.41 -6.31 37.39
N PHE A 152 -20.50 -6.98 37.80
CA PHE A 152 -20.41 -8.23 38.55
C PHE A 152 -19.69 -9.31 37.73
N GLY A 153 -18.55 -9.78 38.24
CA GLY A 153 -17.70 -10.75 37.54
C GLY A 153 -16.92 -10.16 36.36
N GLY A 154 -16.87 -8.84 36.23
CA GLY A 154 -16.02 -8.14 35.26
C GLY A 154 -14.55 -8.19 35.66
N GLU A 155 -13.68 -7.92 34.69
CA GLU A 155 -12.24 -7.88 34.90
C GLU A 155 -11.81 -6.41 35.08
N PRO A 156 -11.13 -6.07 36.20
CA PRO A 156 -10.75 -4.69 36.45
C PRO A 156 -9.57 -4.26 35.57
N VAL A 157 -9.63 -3.02 35.08
CA VAL A 157 -8.53 -2.40 34.35
C VAL A 157 -7.42 -2.04 35.33
N ALA A 158 -6.23 -2.64 35.16
CA ALA A 158 -5.09 -2.44 36.06
C ALA A 158 -4.32 -1.13 35.76
N GLY A 159 -4.30 -0.70 34.51
CA GLY A 159 -3.57 0.49 34.08
C GLY A 159 -4.03 0.98 32.72
N ILE A 160 -3.83 2.27 32.47
CA ILE A 160 -4.16 2.93 31.21
C ILE A 160 -2.88 3.44 30.58
N ILE A 161 -2.65 3.10 29.32
CA ILE A 161 -1.53 3.61 28.52
C ILE A 161 -2.09 4.66 27.56
N GLY A 162 -1.75 5.92 27.79
CA GLY A 162 -2.10 7.02 26.89
C GLY A 162 -1.01 7.23 25.85
N HIS A 163 -1.30 6.95 24.58
CA HIS A 163 -0.39 7.28 23.47
C HIS A 163 -0.56 8.74 23.05
N TYR A 164 -0.15 9.66 23.93
CA TYR A 164 -0.27 11.10 23.72
C TYR A 164 0.97 11.84 24.18
N ASP A 165 1.31 12.92 23.47
CA ASP A 165 2.30 13.89 23.93
C ASP A 165 1.63 14.97 24.78
N PHE A 166 2.01 15.04 26.06
CA PHE A 166 1.51 16.06 26.98
C PHE A 166 2.46 17.25 27.05
N SER A 167 1.91 18.46 26.92
CA SER A 167 2.61 19.71 27.16
C SER A 167 2.17 20.28 28.51
N PRO A 168 2.99 21.14 29.15
CA PRO A 168 2.64 21.77 30.43
C PRO A 168 1.62 22.91 30.29
N LEU A 169 1.18 23.20 29.06
CA LEU A 169 0.23 24.27 28.77
C LEU A 169 -1.19 23.74 28.94
N TYR A 170 -2.05 24.56 29.53
CA TYR A 170 -3.48 24.35 29.45
C TYR A 170 -3.91 24.49 27.97
N PRO A 171 -4.75 23.58 27.45
CA PRO A 171 -5.21 23.63 26.06
C PRO A 171 -5.96 24.92 25.71
#